data_AF-A0A1Z4ER96-F1
#
_entry.id   AF-A0A1Z4ER96-F1
#
_cell.length_a   1.000
_cell.length_b   1.000
_cell.length_c   1.000
_cell.angle_alpha   90.00
_cell.angle_beta   90.00
_cell.angle_gamma   90.00
#
_symmetry.space_group_name_H-M   'P 1'
#
loop_
_entity.id
_entity.type
_entity.pdbx_description
1 polymer ?
#
loop_
_entity_poly.entity_id
_entity_poly.type
_entity_poly.pdbx_seq_one_letter_code
_entity_poly.pdbx_strand_id
1 'polypeptide(L)'
;MTAAPPTTAERVRSACARAASSTLAIAGADVVGTSLHHLFDDGTFAVAVPADSAIAATVVSAGPNGMPALLELTDQAPLPLREPVRSLVWVRGNVVAATDREARGIVDVIASRTPDPALLDIRTDMRLRTEPGSILLCLTVESVVVADSTGAESVDVSALLGARPDPFCALEAGWLSHIDNDHRDLVERLARRLPLNLQHGEVRLLGIDRYGIQLRVEGAAGDHDVRLPFNEPVNDTAGLSQALRILAGCPFLNGLRARKI
;
A
#
# COMPACT_ATOMS: atom_id res chain seq x y z
N MET A 1 25.63 -12.25 5.83
CA MET A 1 24.44 -12.67 5.06
C MET A 1 23.42 -11.56 5.20
N THR A 2 22.78 -11.14 4.13
CA THR A 2 21.73 -10.10 4.15
C THR A 2 20.36 -10.78 4.04
N ALA A 3 19.32 -10.14 4.55
CA ALA A 3 17.95 -10.62 4.40
C ALA A 3 17.58 -10.69 2.91
N ALA A 4 16.81 -11.72 2.55
CA ALA A 4 16.19 -11.77 1.23
C ALA A 4 15.16 -10.62 1.10
N PRO A 5 14.96 -10.06 -0.10
CA PRO A 5 13.91 -9.07 -0.32
C PRO A 5 12.51 -9.69 -0.12
N PRO A 6 11.46 -8.87 0.10
CA PRO A 6 10.08 -9.34 0.15
C PRO A 6 9.69 -10.02 -1.17
N THR A 7 8.94 -11.11 -1.06
CA THR A 7 8.35 -11.77 -2.24
C THR A 7 7.39 -10.84 -2.96
N THR A 8 7.17 -11.05 -4.26
CA THR A 8 6.25 -10.22 -5.06
C THR A 8 4.83 -10.23 -4.47
N ALA A 9 4.39 -11.35 -3.91
CA ALA A 9 3.12 -11.45 -3.20
C ALA A 9 3.08 -10.59 -1.91
N GLU A 10 4.14 -10.58 -1.11
CA GLU A 10 4.23 -9.69 0.07
C GLU A 10 4.28 -8.22 -0.34
N ARG A 11 4.96 -7.88 -1.45
CA ARG A 11 4.97 -6.51 -1.99
C ARG A 11 3.55 -6.07 -2.39
N VAL A 12 2.81 -6.91 -3.13
CA VAL A 12 1.40 -6.65 -3.47
C VAL A 12 0.55 -6.47 -2.22
N ARG A 13 0.61 -7.40 -1.25
CA ARG A 13 -0.19 -7.31 -0.02
C ARG A 13 0.09 -6.03 0.76
N SER A 14 1.36 -5.62 0.81
CA SER A 14 1.80 -4.39 1.49
C SER A 14 1.35 -3.13 0.74
N ALA A 15 1.49 -3.11 -0.58
CA ALA A 15 1.04 -2.01 -1.43
C ALA A 15 -0.49 -1.82 -1.34
N CYS A 16 -1.27 -2.91 -1.41
CA CYS A 16 -2.72 -2.85 -1.22
C CYS A 16 -3.12 -2.29 0.15
N ALA A 17 -2.40 -2.64 1.22
CA ALA A 17 -2.68 -2.17 2.57
C ALA A 17 -2.37 -0.68 2.77
N ARG A 18 -1.48 -0.10 1.95
CA ARG A 18 -1.00 1.29 2.07
C ARG A 18 -1.46 2.22 0.96
N ALA A 19 -2.07 1.67 -0.09
CA ALA A 19 -2.44 2.43 -1.28
C ALA A 19 -3.21 3.70 -0.88
N ALA A 20 -2.71 4.84 -1.32
CA ALA A 20 -3.26 6.15 -1.00
C ALA A 20 -4.52 6.45 -1.83
N SER A 21 -4.65 5.79 -2.97
CA SER A 21 -5.81 5.89 -3.83
C SER A 21 -6.01 4.59 -4.62
N SER A 22 -7.24 4.37 -5.03
CA SER A 22 -7.56 3.33 -6.00
C SER A 22 -8.68 3.76 -6.93
N THR A 23 -8.67 3.19 -8.13
CA THR A 23 -9.66 3.44 -9.17
C THR A 23 -10.19 2.12 -9.72
N LEU A 24 -11.47 2.10 -10.08
CA LEU A 24 -12.13 0.95 -10.68
C LEU A 24 -12.56 1.28 -12.10
N ALA A 25 -12.25 0.37 -13.02
CA ALA A 25 -12.65 0.45 -14.42
C ALA A 25 -13.43 -0.81 -14.82
N ILE A 26 -14.48 -0.62 -15.62
CA ILE A 26 -15.22 -1.69 -16.32
C ILE A 26 -15.41 -1.28 -17.78
N ALA A 27 -15.74 -2.25 -18.64
CA ALA A 27 -16.04 -1.93 -20.03
C ALA A 27 -17.29 -1.05 -20.17
N GLY A 28 -17.18 0.05 -20.93
CA GLY A 28 -18.32 0.90 -21.28
C GLY A 28 -18.75 1.93 -20.23
N ALA A 29 -17.96 2.14 -19.18
CA ALA A 29 -18.20 3.18 -18.18
C ALA A 29 -16.89 3.94 -17.87
N ASP A 30 -17.03 5.20 -17.47
CA ASP A 30 -15.89 6.01 -17.03
C ASP A 30 -15.26 5.43 -15.76
N VAL A 31 -13.94 5.54 -15.66
CA VAL A 31 -13.17 5.12 -14.49
C VAL A 31 -13.58 5.95 -13.27
N VAL A 32 -13.77 5.30 -12.13
CA VAL A 32 -14.16 5.97 -10.88
C VAL A 32 -13.13 5.76 -9.79
N GLY A 33 -12.88 6.79 -8.99
CA GLY A 33 -12.17 6.65 -7.72
C GLY A 33 -13.00 5.85 -6.73
N THR A 34 -12.33 5.04 -5.91
CA THR A 34 -12.98 4.29 -4.83
C THR A 34 -12.68 4.97 -3.48
N SER A 35 -13.68 5.10 -2.62
CA SER A 35 -13.48 5.67 -1.27
C SER A 35 -12.94 4.65 -0.26
N LEU A 36 -12.99 3.36 -0.59
CA LEU A 36 -12.49 2.26 0.21
C LEU A 36 -11.99 1.16 -0.73
N HIS A 37 -10.89 0.51 -0.35
CA HIS A 37 -10.47 -0.79 -0.87
C HIS A 37 -10.01 -1.68 0.28
N HIS A 38 -10.33 -2.97 0.23
CA HIS A 38 -9.87 -3.94 1.20
C HIS A 38 -9.73 -5.32 0.57
N LEU A 39 -8.54 -5.92 0.67
CA LEU A 39 -8.31 -7.29 0.24
C LEU A 39 -8.47 -8.26 1.40
N PHE A 40 -9.52 -9.09 1.33
CA PHE A 40 -9.75 -10.17 2.27
C PHE A 40 -8.79 -11.35 2.08
N ASP A 41 -8.76 -12.24 3.06
CA ASP A 41 -7.90 -13.43 3.05
C ASP A 41 -8.39 -14.53 2.10
N ASP A 42 -9.63 -14.41 1.62
CA ASP A 42 -10.23 -15.30 0.61
C ASP A 42 -9.96 -14.84 -0.83
N GLY A 43 -9.32 -13.68 -1.02
CA GLY A 43 -9.04 -13.10 -2.33
C GLY A 43 -10.11 -12.17 -2.86
N THR A 44 -11.12 -11.82 -2.07
CA THR A 44 -12.11 -10.82 -2.45
C THR A 44 -11.58 -9.41 -2.15
N PHE A 45 -11.61 -8.52 -3.14
CA PHE A 45 -11.50 -7.08 -2.92
C PHE A 45 -12.88 -6.49 -2.67
N ALA A 46 -13.11 -5.93 -1.48
CA ALA A 46 -14.22 -5.00 -1.28
C ALA A 46 -13.79 -3.60 -1.73
N VAL A 47 -14.56 -2.98 -2.61
CA VAL A 47 -14.33 -1.61 -3.08
C VAL A 47 -15.61 -0.79 -2.99
N ALA A 48 -15.51 0.43 -2.49
CA ALA A 48 -16.64 1.35 -2.39
C ALA A 48 -16.60 2.36 -3.53
N VAL A 49 -17.65 2.42 -4.34
CA VAL A 49 -17.80 3.37 -5.46
C VAL A 49 -19.00 4.28 -5.24
N PRO A 50 -19.00 5.51 -5.76
CA PRO A 50 -20.16 6.39 -5.70
C PRO A 50 -21.42 5.71 -6.25
N ALA A 51 -22.52 5.75 -5.50
CA ALA A 51 -23.76 5.06 -5.85
C ALA A 51 -24.42 5.58 -7.14
N ASP A 52 -24.13 6.83 -7.52
CA ASP A 52 -24.59 7.52 -8.73
C ASP A 52 -23.66 7.30 -9.94
N SER A 53 -22.55 6.56 -9.77
CA SER A 53 -21.64 6.27 -10.87
C SER A 53 -22.23 5.31 -11.91
N ALA A 54 -21.80 5.45 -13.17
CA ALA A 54 -22.16 4.53 -14.24
C ALA A 54 -21.69 3.08 -13.95
N ILE A 55 -20.55 2.93 -13.25
CA ILE A 55 -20.05 1.62 -12.81
C ILE A 55 -21.03 0.97 -11.84
N ALA A 56 -21.48 1.70 -10.81
CA ALA A 56 -22.47 1.20 -9.86
C ALA A 56 -23.74 0.72 -10.56
N ALA A 57 -24.31 1.53 -11.45
CA ALA A 57 -25.51 1.19 -12.19
C ALA A 57 -25.31 -0.06 -13.08
N THR A 58 -24.17 -0.17 -13.76
CA THR A 58 -23.87 -1.27 -14.68
C THR A 58 -23.67 -2.59 -13.93
N VAL A 59 -22.89 -2.58 -12.85
CA VAL A 59 -22.62 -3.78 -12.04
C VAL A 59 -23.89 -4.28 -11.34
N VAL A 60 -24.72 -3.37 -10.81
CA VAL A 60 -26.03 -3.73 -10.23
C VAL A 60 -26.94 -4.35 -11.29
N SER A 61 -26.94 -3.80 -12.52
CA SER A 61 -27.76 -4.33 -13.61
C SER A 61 -27.28 -5.69 -14.11
N ALA A 62 -25.97 -5.95 -14.07
CA ALA A 62 -25.41 -7.26 -14.41
C ALA A 62 -25.79 -8.35 -13.39
N GLY A 63 -26.12 -7.95 -12.15
CA GLY A 63 -26.57 -8.86 -11.10
C GLY A 63 -25.48 -9.89 -10.73
N PRO A 64 -25.86 -11.14 -10.40
CA PRO A 64 -24.92 -12.18 -9.98
C PRO A 64 -23.87 -12.57 -11.02
N ASN A 65 -24.09 -12.25 -12.30
CA ASN A 65 -23.10 -12.51 -13.35
C ASN A 65 -21.87 -11.60 -13.19
N GLY A 66 -22.05 -10.42 -12.59
CA GLY A 66 -21.00 -9.42 -12.42
C GLY A 66 -20.50 -8.84 -13.73
N MET A 67 -19.41 -8.08 -13.63
CA MET A 67 -18.72 -7.46 -14.76
C MET A 67 -17.21 -7.70 -14.65
N PRO A 68 -16.51 -8.00 -15.77
CA PRO A 68 -15.06 -7.91 -15.80
C PRO A 68 -14.59 -6.50 -15.43
N ALA A 69 -13.63 -6.41 -14.52
CA ALA A 69 -13.15 -5.16 -13.97
C ALA A 69 -11.63 -5.15 -13.78
N LEU A 70 -11.08 -3.93 -13.77
CA LEU A 70 -9.71 -3.63 -13.40
C LEU A 70 -9.72 -2.65 -12.22
N LEU A 71 -9.15 -3.07 -11.10
CA LEU A 71 -8.87 -2.21 -9.95
C LEU A 71 -7.39 -1.82 -10.00
N GLU A 72 -7.10 -0.53 -10.06
CA GLU A 72 -5.76 0.01 -9.93
C GLU A 72 -5.59 0.61 -8.53
N LEU A 73 -4.53 0.22 -7.83
CA LEU A 73 -4.15 0.80 -6.54
C LEU A 73 -2.82 1.53 -6.69
N THR A 74 -2.75 2.75 -6.19
CA THR A 74 -1.54 3.58 -6.20
C THR A 74 -0.98 3.69 -4.80
N ASP A 75 0.18 3.07 -4.57
CA ASP A 75 0.97 3.24 -3.35
C ASP A 75 1.87 4.47 -3.53
N GLN A 76 1.65 5.48 -2.70
CA GLN A 76 2.43 6.71 -2.69
C GLN A 76 3.38 6.72 -1.49
N ALA A 77 4.55 7.33 -1.68
CA ALA A 77 5.47 7.59 -0.60
C ALA A 77 4.78 8.48 0.46
N PRO A 78 4.95 8.18 1.76
CA PRO A 78 4.33 8.97 2.82
C PRO A 78 5.02 10.32 3.04
N LEU A 79 6.16 10.56 2.39
CA LEU A 79 6.91 11.81 2.42
C LEU A 79 6.72 12.58 1.10
N PRO A 80 6.86 13.93 1.10
CA PRO A 80 6.74 14.72 -0.11
C PRO A 80 7.98 14.53 -1.01
N LEU A 81 7.89 13.60 -1.95
CA LEU A 81 8.90 13.34 -2.98
C LEU A 81 8.54 14.03 -4.30
N ARG A 82 9.54 14.29 -5.15
CA ARG A 82 9.33 14.87 -6.49
C ARG A 82 8.36 14.02 -7.31
N GLU A 83 8.61 12.71 -7.33
CA GLU A 83 7.68 11.71 -7.87
C GLU A 83 7.15 10.89 -6.67
N PRO A 84 5.86 11.02 -6.30
CA PRO A 84 5.35 10.40 -5.08
C PRO A 84 4.97 8.92 -5.26
N VAL A 85 4.71 8.46 -6.49
CA VAL A 85 4.30 7.08 -6.73
C VAL A 85 5.51 6.15 -6.54
N ARG A 86 5.34 5.13 -5.69
CA ARG A 86 6.38 4.12 -5.42
C ARG A 86 6.00 2.73 -5.89
N SER A 87 4.71 2.43 -6.01
CA SER A 87 4.24 1.25 -6.73
C SER A 87 2.81 1.41 -7.24
N LEU A 88 2.49 0.69 -8.30
CA LEU A 88 1.14 0.51 -8.84
C LEU A 88 0.78 -0.97 -8.78
N VAL A 89 -0.45 -1.28 -8.37
CA VAL A 89 -0.99 -2.64 -8.40
C VAL A 89 -2.24 -2.66 -9.26
N TRP A 90 -2.24 -3.52 -10.28
CA TRP A 90 -3.40 -3.79 -11.11
C TRP A 90 -3.98 -5.14 -10.77
N VAL A 91 -5.24 -5.14 -10.39
CA VAL A 91 -6.02 -6.32 -10.03
C VAL A 91 -7.13 -6.48 -11.06
N ARG A 92 -7.04 -7.54 -11.85
CA ARG A 92 -8.12 -7.93 -12.75
C ARG A 92 -9.01 -8.96 -12.05
N GLY A 93 -10.31 -8.83 -12.24
CA GLY A 93 -11.27 -9.82 -11.75
C GLY A 93 -12.67 -9.63 -12.29
N ASN A 94 -13.61 -10.34 -11.68
CA ASN A 94 -15.04 -10.12 -11.89
C ASN A 94 -15.62 -9.40 -10.66
N VAL A 95 -16.33 -8.30 -10.90
CA VAL A 95 -16.94 -7.48 -9.84
C VAL A 95 -18.45 -7.68 -9.79
N VAL A 96 -18.98 -7.89 -8.58
CA VAL A 96 -20.42 -7.98 -8.30
C VAL A 96 -20.81 -6.96 -7.24
N ALA A 97 -22.07 -6.49 -7.26
CA ALA A 97 -22.58 -5.65 -6.18
C ALA A 97 -22.87 -6.49 -4.94
N ALA A 98 -22.42 -6.03 -3.77
CA ALA A 98 -22.73 -6.68 -2.50
C ALA A 98 -24.22 -6.50 -2.18
N THR A 99 -24.85 -7.53 -1.63
CA THR A 99 -26.17 -7.39 -1.02
C THR A 99 -26.09 -6.57 0.26
N ASP A 100 -27.20 -5.98 0.71
CA ASP A 100 -27.26 -5.22 1.98
C ASP A 100 -26.70 -6.01 3.18
N ARG A 101 -26.95 -7.32 3.23
CA ARG A 101 -26.44 -8.19 4.30
C ARG A 101 -24.93 -8.38 4.21
N GLU A 102 -24.40 -8.60 3.01
CA GLU A 102 -22.96 -8.74 2.77
C GLU A 102 -22.24 -7.43 3.06
N ALA A 103 -22.79 -6.30 2.60
CA ALA A 103 -22.25 -4.98 2.83
C ALA A 103 -22.09 -4.69 4.33
N ARG A 104 -23.10 -4.97 5.16
CA ARG A 104 -22.99 -4.83 6.63
C ARG A 104 -21.88 -5.70 7.21
N GLY A 105 -21.84 -6.98 6.85
CA GLY A 105 -20.81 -7.89 7.34
C GLY A 105 -19.40 -7.48 6.92
N ILE A 106 -19.22 -7.01 5.67
CA ILE A 106 -17.96 -6.51 5.16
C ILE A 106 -17.52 -5.26 5.94
N VAL A 107 -18.42 -4.28 6.10
CA VAL A 107 -18.14 -3.05 6.85
C VAL A 107 -17.74 -3.37 8.29
N ASP A 108 -18.47 -4.26 8.96
CA ASP A 108 -18.18 -4.66 10.34
C ASP A 108 -16.79 -5.31 10.47
N VAL A 109 -16.45 -6.21 9.54
CA VAL A 109 -15.13 -6.86 9.54
C VAL A 109 -14.02 -5.86 9.27
N ILE A 110 -14.18 -4.95 8.31
CA ILE A 110 -13.18 -3.93 8.01
C ILE A 110 -13.00 -2.99 9.19
N ALA A 111 -14.10 -2.47 9.76
CA ALA A 111 -14.08 -1.58 10.92
C ALA A 111 -13.35 -2.22 12.13
N SER A 112 -13.51 -3.53 12.34
CA SER A 112 -12.85 -4.25 13.43
C SER A 112 -11.32 -4.38 13.28
N ARG A 113 -10.81 -4.28 12.04
CA ARG A 113 -9.38 -4.45 11.72
C ARG A 113 -8.69 -3.11 11.44
N THR A 114 -9.36 -2.25 10.70
CA THR A 114 -8.86 -0.98 10.20
C THR A 114 -9.99 0.04 10.23
N PRO A 115 -10.16 0.77 11.34
CA PRO A 115 -11.16 1.83 11.42
C PRO A 115 -10.88 2.92 10.38
N ASP A 116 -11.83 3.14 9.47
CA ASP A 116 -11.73 4.13 8.40
C ASP A 116 -13.03 4.96 8.35
N PRO A 117 -12.96 6.31 8.43
CA PRO A 117 -14.14 7.17 8.30
C PRO A 117 -14.95 6.94 7.01
N ALA A 118 -14.32 6.51 5.92
CA ALA A 118 -14.99 6.23 4.65
C ALA A 118 -16.04 5.11 4.76
N LEU A 119 -15.97 4.26 5.81
CA LEU A 119 -16.97 3.24 6.10
C LEU A 119 -18.35 3.84 6.44
N LEU A 120 -18.39 5.07 6.95
CA LEU A 120 -19.64 5.75 7.31
C LEU A 120 -20.45 6.18 6.09
N ASP A 121 -19.78 6.39 4.95
CA ASP A 121 -20.41 6.77 3.68
C ASP A 121 -20.92 5.54 2.90
N ILE A 122 -20.69 4.33 3.40
CA ILE A 122 -21.11 3.09 2.74
C ILE A 122 -22.57 2.80 3.05
N ARG A 123 -23.34 2.71 1.97
CA ARG A 123 -24.75 2.35 2.02
C ARG A 123 -24.90 0.86 2.31
N THR A 124 -25.45 0.56 3.47
CA THR A 124 -25.76 -0.81 3.91
C THR A 124 -27.25 -1.13 3.93
N ASP A 125 -28.10 -0.16 3.56
CA ASP A 125 -29.53 -0.35 3.31
C ASP A 125 -29.89 0.33 1.98
N MET A 126 -30.11 -0.48 0.94
CA MET A 126 -30.40 0.01 -0.40
C MET A 126 -31.84 0.49 -0.56
N ARG A 127 -32.68 0.47 0.48
CA ARG A 127 -34.03 1.08 0.47
C ARG A 127 -33.96 2.60 0.63
N LEU A 128 -32.89 3.13 1.21
CA LEU A 128 -32.60 4.57 1.32
C LEU A 128 -31.95 5.10 0.03
N ARG A 129 -32.61 4.88 -1.13
CA ARG A 129 -32.02 5.15 -2.46
C ARG A 129 -31.68 6.60 -2.74
N THR A 130 -32.28 7.52 -1.99
CA THR A 130 -32.19 8.96 -2.19
C THR A 130 -30.97 9.59 -1.52
N GLU A 131 -30.31 8.89 -0.59
CA GLU A 131 -29.15 9.43 0.11
C GLU A 131 -27.88 9.30 -0.75
N PRO A 132 -27.04 10.34 -0.81
CA PRO A 132 -25.72 10.26 -1.40
C PRO A 132 -24.86 9.25 -0.62
N GLY A 133 -23.84 8.70 -1.26
CA GLY A 133 -22.91 7.76 -0.62
C GLY A 133 -22.36 6.74 -1.60
N SER A 134 -21.65 5.76 -1.05
CA SER A 134 -21.01 4.70 -1.83
C SER A 134 -21.74 3.37 -1.69
N ILE A 135 -21.71 2.54 -2.74
CA ILE A 135 -22.09 1.13 -2.65
C ILE A 135 -20.86 0.25 -2.62
N LEU A 136 -20.96 -0.89 -1.93
CA LEU A 136 -19.91 -1.89 -1.91
C LEU A 136 -20.02 -2.82 -3.11
N LEU A 137 -18.90 -2.98 -3.80
CA LEU A 137 -18.70 -3.97 -4.83
C LEU A 137 -17.63 -4.96 -4.36
N CYS A 138 -17.80 -6.23 -4.71
CA CYS A 138 -16.88 -7.31 -4.41
C CYS A 138 -16.22 -7.80 -5.71
N LEU A 139 -14.91 -7.61 -5.83
CA LEU A 139 -14.11 -8.09 -6.95
C LEU A 139 -13.42 -9.39 -6.56
N THR A 140 -13.72 -10.48 -7.27
CA THR A 140 -13.00 -11.75 -7.16
C THR A 140 -11.75 -11.69 -8.03
N VAL A 141 -10.57 -11.83 -7.42
CA VAL A 141 -9.27 -11.70 -8.08
C VAL A 141 -9.02 -12.85 -9.06
N GLU A 142 -8.69 -12.51 -10.30
CA GLU A 142 -8.24 -13.48 -11.33
C GLU A 142 -6.75 -13.36 -11.61
N SER A 143 -6.21 -12.14 -11.63
CA SER A 143 -4.77 -11.90 -11.83
C SER A 143 -4.35 -10.58 -11.19
N VAL A 144 -3.12 -10.54 -10.69
CA VAL A 144 -2.54 -9.32 -10.13
C VAL A 144 -1.18 -9.03 -10.74
N VAL A 145 -0.93 -7.78 -11.08
CA VAL A 145 0.37 -7.27 -11.53
C VAL A 145 0.77 -6.12 -10.62
N VAL A 146 2.03 -6.10 -10.20
CA VAL A 146 2.64 -4.96 -9.51
C VAL A 146 3.72 -4.37 -10.37
N ALA A 147 3.82 -3.04 -10.41
CA ALA A 147 4.97 -2.33 -10.92
C ALA A 147 5.57 -1.45 -9.81
N ASP A 148 6.87 -1.61 -9.60
CA ASP A 148 7.68 -0.80 -8.69
C ASP A 148 9.06 -0.56 -9.32
N SER A 149 10.03 -0.05 -8.55
CA SER A 149 11.39 0.22 -9.04
C SER A 149 12.18 -1.04 -9.46
N THR A 150 11.69 -2.24 -9.15
CA THR A 150 12.27 -3.52 -9.60
C THR A 150 11.72 -3.98 -10.95
N GLY A 151 10.65 -3.35 -11.45
CA GLY A 151 9.99 -3.70 -12.70
C GLY A 151 8.52 -4.08 -12.49
N ALA A 152 7.93 -4.68 -13.53
CA ALA A 152 6.56 -5.18 -13.50
C ALA A 152 6.54 -6.71 -13.40
N GLU A 153 5.80 -7.24 -12.43
CA GLU A 153 5.71 -8.68 -12.17
C GLU A 153 4.25 -9.09 -11.90
N SER A 154 3.86 -10.25 -12.45
CA SER A 154 2.58 -10.90 -12.13
C SER A 154 2.70 -11.79 -10.90
N VAL A 155 1.62 -11.89 -10.11
CA VAL A 155 1.55 -12.77 -8.94
C VAL A 155 0.43 -13.79 -9.11
N ASP A 156 0.75 -15.06 -8.85
CA ASP A 156 -0.24 -16.13 -8.77
C ASP A 156 -1.22 -15.87 -7.62
N VAL A 157 -2.52 -16.10 -7.84
CA VAL A 157 -3.55 -15.88 -6.82
C VAL A 157 -3.27 -16.71 -5.56
N SER A 158 -2.82 -17.96 -5.69
CA SER A 158 -2.46 -18.79 -4.53
C SER A 158 -1.30 -18.22 -3.72
N ALA A 159 -0.28 -17.65 -4.37
CA ALA A 159 0.82 -16.99 -3.71
C ALA A 159 0.37 -15.69 -3.01
N LEU A 160 -0.53 -14.93 -3.65
CA LEU A 160 -1.14 -13.75 -3.04
C LEU A 160 -1.90 -14.09 -1.75
N LEU A 161 -2.70 -15.15 -1.75
CA LEU A 161 -3.47 -15.60 -0.59
C LEU A 161 -2.59 -16.21 0.51
N GLY A 162 -1.45 -16.81 0.13
CA GLY A 162 -0.46 -17.32 1.08
C GLY A 162 0.38 -16.23 1.75
N ALA A 163 0.43 -15.03 1.16
CA ALA A 163 1.22 -13.91 1.67
C ALA A 163 0.44 -13.03 2.66
N ARG A 164 1.19 -12.35 3.53
CA ARG A 164 0.66 -11.33 4.43
C ARG A 164 1.33 -9.98 4.12
N PRO A 165 0.63 -8.85 4.33
CA PRO A 165 1.28 -7.54 4.31
C PRO A 165 2.46 -7.51 5.27
N ASP A 166 3.44 -6.66 5.00
CA ASP A 166 4.52 -6.42 5.94
C ASP A 166 3.97 -5.96 7.31
N PRO A 167 4.44 -6.50 8.45
CA PRO A 167 3.91 -6.15 9.77
C PRO A 167 4.07 -4.67 10.10
N PHE A 168 4.98 -3.96 9.42
CA PHE A 168 5.22 -2.54 9.64
C PHE A 168 4.42 -1.62 8.72
N CYS A 169 3.59 -2.14 7.80
CA CYS A 169 2.85 -1.32 6.83
C CYS A 169 2.07 -0.17 7.49
N ALA A 170 1.38 -0.44 8.60
CA ALA A 170 0.57 0.56 9.30
C ALA A 170 1.39 1.61 10.07
N LEU A 171 2.65 1.29 10.41
CA LEU A 171 3.53 2.17 11.19
C LEU A 171 4.52 2.95 10.32
N GLU A 172 4.74 2.47 9.08
CA GLU A 172 5.74 2.97 8.14
C GLU A 172 5.69 4.49 7.98
N ALA A 173 4.52 5.04 7.65
CA ALA A 173 4.37 6.47 7.38
C ALA A 173 4.78 7.35 8.56
N GLY A 174 4.36 6.97 9.78
CA GLY A 174 4.71 7.67 11.01
C GLY A 174 6.21 7.61 11.29
N TRP A 175 6.85 6.47 11.04
CA TRP A 175 8.29 6.33 11.22
C TRP A 175 9.11 7.11 10.20
N LEU A 176 8.75 7.05 8.92
CA LEU A 176 9.48 7.80 7.89
C LEU A 176 9.38 9.31 8.14
N SER A 177 8.20 9.79 8.52
CA SER A 177 7.99 11.19 8.91
C SER A 177 8.83 11.58 10.13
N HIS A 178 8.87 10.73 11.16
CA HIS A 178 9.70 10.99 12.33
C HIS A 178 11.20 11.04 11.98
N ILE A 179 11.70 10.10 11.17
CA ILE A 179 13.12 10.09 10.79
C ILE A 179 13.48 11.33 9.94
N ASP A 180 12.64 11.71 8.98
CA ASP A 180 12.87 12.84 8.08
C ASP A 180 12.91 14.19 8.82
N ASN A 181 12.07 14.34 9.86
CA ASN A 181 11.99 15.56 10.66
C ASN A 181 13.03 15.61 11.78
N ASP A 182 13.23 14.52 12.53
CA ASP A 182 14.00 14.55 13.79
C ASP A 182 15.40 13.92 13.68
N HIS A 183 15.66 13.12 12.64
CA HIS A 183 16.87 12.30 12.51
C HIS A 183 17.51 12.38 11.12
N ARG A 184 17.64 13.60 10.56
CA ARG A 184 18.33 13.82 9.27
C ARG A 184 19.76 13.30 9.24
N ASP A 185 20.44 13.29 10.39
CA ASP A 185 21.79 12.72 10.49
C ASP A 185 21.82 11.22 10.14
N LEU A 186 20.75 10.47 10.44
CA LEU A 186 20.59 9.07 10.05
C LEU A 186 20.53 8.94 8.53
N VAL A 187 19.73 9.79 7.86
CA VAL A 187 19.58 9.80 6.40
C VAL A 187 20.93 10.08 5.72
N GLU A 188 21.70 11.04 6.24
CA GLU A 188 23.05 11.32 5.74
C GLU A 188 24.01 10.11 5.90
N ARG A 189 23.88 9.33 6.98
CA ARG A 189 24.70 8.10 7.13
C ARG A 189 24.29 7.02 6.14
N LEU A 190 22.98 6.87 5.91
CA LEU A 190 22.46 5.92 4.92
C LEU A 190 22.89 6.34 3.50
N ALA A 191 22.90 7.64 3.20
CA ALA A 191 23.40 8.17 1.93
C ALA A 191 24.86 7.75 1.65
N ARG A 192 25.71 7.72 2.68
CA ARG A 192 27.11 7.25 2.55
C ARG A 192 27.24 5.76 2.22
N ARG A 193 26.16 4.97 2.32
CA ARG A 193 26.12 3.56 1.91
C ARG A 193 25.77 3.36 0.43
N LEU A 194 25.33 4.42 -0.25
CA LEU A 194 24.96 4.36 -1.65
C LEU A 194 26.19 4.25 -2.57
N PRO A 195 26.05 3.67 -3.77
CA PRO A 195 27.07 3.73 -4.81
C PRO A 195 27.55 5.17 -5.07
N LEU A 196 28.85 5.36 -5.34
CA LEU A 196 29.47 6.71 -5.49
C LEU A 196 28.77 7.60 -6.53
N ASN A 197 28.25 7.03 -7.61
CA ASN A 197 27.53 7.76 -8.65
C ASN A 197 26.18 8.32 -8.17
N LEU A 198 25.61 7.78 -7.10
CA LEU A 198 24.33 8.20 -6.53
C LEU A 198 24.47 9.10 -5.29
N GLN A 199 25.68 9.30 -4.77
CA GLN A 199 25.90 10.11 -3.55
C GLN A 199 25.74 11.63 -3.76
N HIS A 200 25.63 12.09 -5.01
CA HIS A 200 25.54 13.52 -5.34
C HIS A 200 24.09 14.03 -5.46
N GLY A 201 23.10 13.13 -5.46
CA GLY A 201 21.68 13.51 -5.49
C GLY A 201 21.12 13.74 -4.09
N GLU A 202 19.90 14.31 -4.03
CA GLU A 202 19.19 14.48 -2.77
C GLU A 202 18.60 13.14 -2.33
N VAL A 203 19.00 12.63 -1.15
CA VAL A 203 18.58 11.33 -0.65
C VAL A 203 17.33 11.49 0.22
N ARG A 204 16.24 10.84 -0.19
CA ARG A 204 14.93 10.86 0.47
C ARG A 204 14.54 9.46 0.90
N LEU A 205 13.83 9.32 2.02
CA LEU A 205 13.28 8.04 2.43
C LEU A 205 12.05 7.71 1.58
N LEU A 206 11.98 6.48 1.07
CA LEU A 206 10.88 6.03 0.19
C LEU A 206 9.97 5.01 0.88
N GLY A 207 10.57 4.10 1.65
CA GLY A 207 9.85 2.99 2.25
C GLY A 207 10.69 2.25 3.29
N ILE A 208 10.03 1.54 4.20
CA ILE A 208 10.68 0.63 5.13
C ILE A 208 9.78 -0.58 5.38
N ASP A 209 10.39 -1.76 5.42
CA ASP A 209 9.73 -3.03 5.69
C ASP A 209 10.63 -3.91 6.56
N ARG A 210 10.19 -5.13 6.89
CA ARG A 210 10.96 -6.04 7.75
C ARG A 210 12.33 -6.45 7.21
N TYR A 211 12.57 -6.30 5.92
CA TYR A 211 13.78 -6.77 5.24
C TYR A 211 14.77 -5.64 4.96
N GLY A 212 14.37 -4.37 5.06
CA GLY A 212 15.26 -3.25 4.76
C GLY A 212 14.58 -1.90 4.63
N ILE A 213 15.37 -0.92 4.20
CA ILE A 213 14.92 0.44 3.92
C ILE A 213 15.13 0.77 2.43
N GLN A 214 14.18 1.50 1.85
CA GLN A 214 14.24 2.03 0.48
C GLN A 214 14.47 3.53 0.52
N LEU A 215 15.37 3.99 -0.35
CA LEU A 215 15.76 5.37 -0.52
C LEU A 215 15.51 5.77 -1.97
N ARG A 216 15.08 7.01 -2.19
CA ARG A 216 15.06 7.65 -3.50
C ARG A 216 16.17 8.68 -3.55
N VAL A 217 16.98 8.63 -4.60
CA VAL A 217 18.00 9.62 -4.90
C VAL A 217 17.46 10.51 -6.01
N GLU A 218 17.08 11.73 -5.65
CA GLU A 218 16.58 12.73 -6.58
C GLU A 218 17.75 13.43 -7.26
N GLY A 219 18.00 13.09 -8.52
CA GLY A 219 19.11 13.61 -9.33
C GLY A 219 18.65 14.52 -10.47
N ALA A 220 19.60 15.20 -11.10
CA ALA A 220 19.33 16.01 -12.29
C ALA A 220 18.93 15.18 -13.52
N ALA A 221 19.45 13.93 -13.63
CA ALA A 221 19.15 13.02 -14.74
C ALA A 221 17.89 12.17 -14.53
N GLY A 222 17.28 12.23 -13.34
CA GLY A 222 16.14 11.42 -12.94
C GLY A 222 16.27 10.90 -11.50
N ASP A 223 15.19 10.27 -11.03
CA ASP A 223 15.12 9.63 -9.72
C ASP A 223 15.66 8.20 -9.79
N HIS A 224 16.36 7.78 -8.73
CA HIS A 224 16.90 6.43 -8.62
C HIS A 224 16.56 5.83 -7.26
N ASP A 225 15.86 4.70 -7.28
CA ASP A 225 15.52 3.98 -6.06
C ASP A 225 16.60 2.97 -5.71
N VAL A 226 17.02 2.98 -4.43
CA VAL A 226 18.02 2.08 -3.90
C VAL A 226 17.48 1.44 -2.64
N ARG A 227 17.60 0.11 -2.57
CA ARG A 227 17.26 -0.68 -1.39
C ARG A 227 18.51 -1.02 -0.61
N LEU A 228 18.50 -0.70 0.68
CA LEU A 228 19.51 -1.12 1.64
C LEU A 228 18.95 -2.25 2.52
N PRO A 229 19.40 -3.50 2.34
CA PRO A 229 18.86 -4.64 3.09
C PRO A 229 19.39 -4.65 4.53
N PHE A 230 18.55 -5.15 5.45
CA PHE A 230 19.02 -5.54 6.77
C PHE A 230 19.81 -6.86 6.71
N ASN A 231 20.53 -7.16 7.79
CA ASN A 231 21.26 -8.42 7.90
C ASN A 231 20.31 -9.62 8.01
N GLU A 232 19.20 -9.44 8.74
CA GLU A 232 18.17 -10.44 8.97
C GLU A 232 16.78 -9.78 9.00
N PRO A 233 15.70 -10.53 8.71
CA PRO A 233 14.34 -10.02 8.82
C PRO A 233 14.01 -9.62 10.26
N VAL A 234 13.31 -8.50 10.40
CA VAL A 234 12.92 -7.92 11.68
C VAL A 234 11.45 -8.19 11.97
N ASN A 235 11.10 -8.57 13.20
CA ASN A 235 9.71 -8.91 13.55
C ASN A 235 9.05 -7.97 14.56
N ASP A 236 9.79 -7.01 15.12
CA ASP A 236 9.27 -6.03 16.07
C ASP A 236 9.89 -4.63 15.91
N THR A 237 9.31 -3.65 16.59
CA THR A 237 9.70 -2.24 16.49
C THR A 237 11.10 -1.95 17.07
N ALA A 238 11.49 -2.69 18.10
CA ALA A 238 12.80 -2.56 18.75
C ALA A 238 13.92 -3.06 17.83
N GLY A 239 13.72 -4.23 17.22
CA GLY A 239 14.59 -4.82 16.22
C GLY A 239 14.72 -3.92 14.99
N LEU A 240 13.66 -3.23 14.58
CA LEU A 240 13.74 -2.34 13.41
C LEU A 240 14.62 -1.13 13.68
N SER A 241 14.42 -0.53 14.86
CA SER A 241 15.26 0.59 15.32
C SER A 241 16.73 0.18 15.44
N GLN A 242 16.99 -1.05 15.91
CA GLN A 242 18.35 -1.60 15.99
C GLN A 242 18.95 -1.85 14.59
N ALA A 243 18.19 -2.47 13.69
CA ALA A 243 18.62 -2.77 12.32
C ALA A 243 18.99 -1.50 11.55
N LEU A 244 18.19 -0.43 11.65
CA LEU A 244 18.49 0.88 11.06
C LEU A 244 19.79 1.48 11.59
N ARG A 245 20.02 1.43 12.91
CA ARG A 245 21.25 1.93 13.52
C ARG A 245 22.48 1.15 13.06
N ILE A 246 22.39 -0.18 12.99
CA ILE A 246 23.47 -1.04 12.48
C ILE A 246 23.78 -0.68 11.02
N LEU A 247 22.74 -0.54 10.18
CA LEU A 247 22.88 -0.19 8.77
C LEU A 247 23.58 1.16 8.58
N ALA A 248 23.20 2.16 9.39
CA ALA A 248 23.80 3.48 9.43
C ALA A 248 25.24 3.53 10.02
N GLY A 249 25.79 2.39 10.47
CA GLY A 249 27.14 2.30 11.01
C GLY A 249 27.26 2.73 12.48
N CYS A 250 26.17 2.65 13.24
CA CYS A 250 26.13 2.89 14.69
C CYS A 250 25.99 1.56 15.46
N PRO A 251 27.08 0.83 15.74
CA PRO A 251 27.01 -0.49 16.38
C PRO A 251 26.75 -0.48 17.91
N PHE A 252 26.64 0.68 18.56
CA PHE A 252 26.54 0.76 20.03
C PHE A 252 25.13 1.10 20.58
N LEU A 253 24.73 0.35 21.62
CA LEU A 253 23.43 0.23 22.32
C LEU A 253 22.93 1.45 23.13
N ASN A 254 23.44 2.66 22.91
CA ASN A 254 23.02 3.80 23.74
C ASN A 254 21.82 4.53 23.13
N GLY A 255 20.68 4.47 23.83
CA GLY A 255 19.44 5.14 23.47
C GLY A 255 19.65 6.60 23.06
N LEU A 256 18.91 7.01 22.05
CA LEU A 256 18.84 8.39 21.56
C LEU A 256 18.58 9.31 22.77
N ARG A 257 19.62 9.98 23.27
CA ARG A 257 19.46 10.97 24.33
C ARG A 257 18.74 12.16 23.71
N ALA A 258 17.50 12.37 24.14
CA ALA A 258 16.80 13.63 23.92
C ALA A 258 17.73 14.78 24.32
N ARG A 259 18.00 15.66 23.36
CA ARG A 259 18.77 16.88 23.59
C ARG A 259 17.90 17.76 24.49
N LYS A 260 18.22 17.82 25.79
CA LYS A 260 17.61 18.80 26.70
C LYS A 260 17.98 20.19 26.19
N ILE A 261 16.96 20.99 25.93
CA ILE A 261 17.02 22.45 25.83
C ILE A 261 17.33 22.99 27.22
#